data_AF-A0A518AQP2-F1
#
_entry.id   AF-A0A518AQP2-F1
#
_cell.length_a   1.000
_cell.length_b   1.000
_cell.length_c   1.000
_cell.angle_alpha   90.00
_cell.angle_beta   90.00
_cell.angle_gamma   90.00
#
_symmetry.space_group_name_H-M   'P 1'
#
loop_
_entity.id
_entity.type
_entity.pdbx_description
1 polymer ?
#
loop_
_entity_poly.entity_id
_entity_poly.type
_entity_poly.pdbx_seq_one_letter_code
_entity_poly.pdbx_strand_id
1 'polypeptide(L)'
;MLAFAAANSAFGQRVFNYDSLDLTPESTFQVRIGGTIPGTLHDVHIVQDGATLEGRLNLPFINGYQPIPGDVIEFLQAGAIEQQFRSHFFPTGLPNDVAVRFEQSSQIARAVFVAPQVGNQFVADESFSFWNNPQSWSQGEVPDSTASLQLASITPDAQQRVVVQAGPVQGAPPAAVHDLAVLGNNGPMVLEVSNGAHFSASSQTVIEANGRIELLNGSLATNKLVVTPDGQLAMNQGTVETGQGQMEVAGQLYGNGEIIGGLQIVGNGRLEVDAGSSQPGGQLLISGNFAQSPTGRIVVDVDSANAGEFERVVVSGEAVLDGMLQVDLSNFDSFDVGTSIEVVTAERLLAGTHFRTIVGQGIPLGKGVYAGVQYTSYSAAIVGHSVGDMDGDFDYDEDDVDLFALALRDREAYELTELSGGGIIGVSADITGDTDYDSDLDFDDIDDMISLLSPPVAAYAQQVLLGITVPEPAAIWLLVLGGLGLAWKWKR
;
A
#
# COMPACT_ATOMS: atom_id res chain seq x y z
N MET A 1 7.60 -0.34 20.17
CA MET A 1 8.73 0.17 19.37
C MET A 1 9.17 1.50 19.97
N LEU A 2 10.36 1.58 20.59
CA LEU A 2 10.88 2.84 21.16
C LEU A 2 11.60 3.60 20.04
N ALA A 3 10.95 4.64 19.49
CA ALA A 3 11.58 5.54 18.53
C ALA A 3 12.69 6.34 19.23
N PHE A 4 13.94 5.93 19.06
CA PHE A 4 15.10 6.72 19.50
C PHE A 4 15.28 7.90 18.54
N ALA A 5 14.91 9.10 18.97
CA ALA A 5 15.27 10.33 18.30
C ALA A 5 16.81 10.44 18.20
N ALA A 6 17.32 10.56 16.97
CA ALA A 6 18.74 10.66 16.65
C ALA A 6 19.33 11.99 17.15
N ALA A 7 19.66 12.06 18.44
CA ALA A 7 20.55 13.09 18.94
C ALA A 7 21.96 12.83 18.40
N ASN A 8 22.53 13.84 17.74
CA ASN A 8 23.88 13.89 17.16
C ASN A 8 24.96 13.91 18.26
N SER A 9 24.91 12.96 19.21
CA SER A 9 25.89 12.81 20.26
C SER A 9 27.19 12.29 19.64
N ALA A 10 28.29 13.00 19.83
CA ALA A 10 29.63 12.53 19.51
C ALA A 10 29.77 11.05 19.94
N PHE A 11 30.25 10.20 19.03
CA PHE A 11 30.36 8.76 19.28
C PHE A 11 31.29 8.54 20.46
N GLY A 12 30.71 8.34 21.65
CA GLY A 12 31.44 7.85 22.81
C GLY A 12 31.89 6.42 22.52
N GLN A 13 32.98 5.99 23.13
CA GLN A 13 33.44 4.61 22.98
C GLN A 13 32.31 3.64 23.40
N ARG A 14 31.90 2.72 22.53
CA ARG A 14 30.79 1.79 22.78
C ARG A 14 31.24 0.35 22.58
N VAL A 15 31.70 -0.23 23.69
CA VAL A 15 31.95 -1.66 23.83
C VAL A 15 30.90 -2.20 24.79
N PHE A 16 30.09 -3.14 24.32
CA PHE A 16 29.06 -3.80 25.11
C PHE A 16 29.58 -5.16 25.57
N ASN A 17 29.45 -5.47 26.86
CA ASN A 17 29.91 -6.74 27.43
C ASN A 17 28.70 -7.54 27.91
N TYR A 18 28.63 -8.81 27.53
CA TYR A 18 27.58 -9.75 27.89
C TYR A 18 28.18 -11.05 28.42
N ASP A 19 27.45 -11.74 29.28
CA ASP A 19 27.80 -13.11 29.66
C ASP A 19 27.45 -14.06 28.50
N SER A 20 26.19 -14.04 28.05
CA SER A 20 25.71 -14.72 26.83
C SER A 20 24.89 -13.78 25.92
N LEU A 21 24.74 -14.16 24.64
CA LEU A 21 23.88 -13.48 23.67
C LEU A 21 23.01 -14.51 22.94
N ASP A 22 21.77 -14.65 23.36
CA ASP A 22 20.83 -15.62 22.78
C ASP A 22 19.73 -14.89 22.01
N LEU A 23 19.90 -14.83 20.69
CA LEU A 23 18.92 -14.22 19.81
C LEU A 23 17.88 -15.27 19.36
N THR A 24 16.64 -14.83 19.22
CA THR A 24 15.54 -15.63 18.64
C THR A 24 15.31 -15.23 17.18
N PRO A 25 14.57 -16.01 16.37
CA PRO A 25 14.22 -15.63 15.00
C PRO A 25 13.57 -14.25 14.86
N GLU A 26 12.85 -13.78 15.89
CA GLU A 26 12.21 -12.45 15.93
C GLU A 26 13.12 -11.33 16.46
N SER A 27 14.32 -11.67 16.93
CA SER A 27 15.24 -10.70 17.52
C SER A 27 15.85 -9.80 16.44
N THR A 28 16.00 -8.51 16.76
CA THR A 28 16.82 -7.58 15.98
C THR A 28 18.07 -7.23 16.77
N PHE A 29 19.24 -7.45 16.18
CA PHE A 29 20.54 -7.07 16.72
C PHE A 29 21.09 -5.87 15.96
N GLN A 30 21.35 -4.77 16.65
CA GLN A 30 21.75 -3.51 16.02
C GLN A 30 23.23 -3.21 16.27
N VAL A 31 23.95 -2.85 15.21
CA VAL A 31 25.35 -2.39 15.22
C VAL A 31 25.44 -1.08 14.44
N ARG A 32 25.74 0.04 15.09
CA ARG A 32 25.93 1.32 14.39
C ARG A 32 27.35 1.46 13.86
N ILE A 33 27.47 1.98 12.65
CA ILE A 33 28.75 2.12 11.93
C ILE A 33 28.97 3.56 11.49
N GLY A 34 29.92 4.24 12.10
CA GLY A 34 30.39 5.58 11.75
C GLY A 34 31.84 5.62 11.25
N GLY A 35 32.46 4.46 11.02
CA GLY A 35 33.84 4.30 10.57
C GLY A 35 34.38 2.90 10.92
N THR A 36 35.66 2.65 10.65
CA THR A 36 36.28 1.31 10.75
C THR A 36 37.03 1.03 12.06
N ILE A 37 37.14 2.01 12.97
CA ILE A 37 37.88 1.85 14.23
C ILE A 37 36.97 1.22 15.30
N PRO A 38 37.24 -0.03 15.74
CA PRO A 38 36.39 -0.75 16.69
C PRO A 38 36.19 0.00 18.00
N GLY A 39 34.95 0.01 18.47
CA GLY A 39 34.52 0.63 19.73
C GLY A 39 34.61 2.15 19.72
N THR A 40 35.20 2.79 18.70
CA THR A 40 35.35 4.26 18.61
C THR A 40 34.53 4.85 17.48
N LEU A 41 34.45 4.16 16.35
CA LEU A 41 33.67 4.58 15.19
C LEU A 41 32.54 3.60 14.87
N HIS A 42 32.53 2.41 15.45
CA HIS A 42 31.41 1.49 15.38
C HIS A 42 31.20 0.73 16.69
N ASP A 43 30.00 0.20 16.88
CA ASP A 43 29.63 -0.60 18.05
C ASP A 43 30.37 -1.96 18.04
N VAL A 44 30.91 -2.38 19.17
CA VAL A 44 31.52 -3.72 19.35
C VAL A 44 30.87 -4.43 20.52
N HIS A 45 30.48 -5.68 20.30
CA HIS A 45 29.84 -6.54 21.30
C HIS A 45 30.82 -7.66 21.67
N ILE A 46 31.08 -7.80 22.97
CA ILE A 46 31.94 -8.84 23.54
C ILE A 46 31.06 -9.74 24.42
N VAL A 47 31.00 -11.02 24.09
CA VAL A 47 30.19 -12.04 24.77
C VAL A 47 31.15 -13.07 25.38
N GLN A 48 31.16 -13.21 26.70
CA GLN A 48 32.17 -14.04 27.37
C GLN A 48 31.99 -15.53 27.06
N ASP A 49 30.75 -16.01 27.08
CA ASP A 49 30.41 -17.41 26.86
C ASP A 49 30.05 -17.66 25.38
N GLY A 50 28.78 -17.91 25.09
CA GLY A 50 28.27 -18.21 23.76
C GLY A 50 27.36 -17.12 23.21
N ALA A 51 27.37 -16.96 21.89
CA ALA A 51 26.41 -16.20 21.12
C ALA A 51 25.64 -17.14 20.18
N THR A 52 24.34 -17.27 20.39
CA THR A 52 23.42 -17.97 19.48
C THR A 52 22.77 -16.93 18.58
N LEU A 53 23.10 -16.96 17.28
CA LEU A 53 22.60 -15.99 16.31
C LEU A 53 21.41 -16.57 15.55
N GLU A 54 20.21 -16.09 15.85
CA GLU A 54 18.98 -16.26 15.07
C GLU A 54 18.34 -14.87 14.97
N GLY A 55 17.62 -14.56 13.89
CA GLY A 55 17.02 -13.23 13.70
C GLY A 55 17.87 -12.30 12.84
N ARG A 56 17.65 -10.98 12.97
CA ARG A 56 18.10 -9.98 11.99
C ARG A 56 19.23 -9.08 12.50
N LEU A 57 20.22 -8.84 11.65
CA LEU A 57 21.29 -7.88 11.89
C LEU A 57 21.00 -6.51 11.22
N ASN A 58 20.81 -5.47 12.02
CA ASN A 58 20.61 -4.09 11.55
C ASN A 58 21.92 -3.29 11.65
N LEU A 59 22.38 -2.74 10.51
CA LEU A 59 23.67 -2.06 10.37
C LEU A 59 23.51 -0.61 9.86
N PRO A 60 22.89 0.32 10.62
CA PRO A 60 22.77 1.70 10.18
C PRO A 60 24.11 2.43 10.15
N PHE A 61 24.37 3.15 9.07
CA PHE A 61 25.48 4.09 8.95
C PHE A 61 25.15 5.40 9.63
N ILE A 62 26.12 5.94 10.36
CA ILE A 62 25.95 7.20 11.10
C ILE A 62 27.12 8.13 10.77
N ASN A 63 27.00 9.40 11.18
CA ASN A 63 28.05 10.41 10.98
C ASN A 63 28.49 10.59 9.52
N GLY A 64 27.62 10.25 8.56
CA GLY A 64 27.90 10.33 7.12
C GLY A 64 28.91 9.31 6.62
N TYR A 65 29.20 8.24 7.38
CA TYR A 65 30.07 7.17 6.91
C TYR A 65 29.50 6.53 5.64
N GLN A 66 30.36 6.40 4.63
CA GLN A 66 30.06 5.74 3.37
C GLN A 66 31.14 4.65 3.21
N PRO A 67 30.79 3.35 3.37
CA PRO A 67 31.77 2.29 3.24
C PRO A 67 32.34 2.25 1.82
N ILE A 68 33.57 1.80 1.67
CA ILE A 68 34.19 1.47 0.39
C ILE A 68 34.60 -0.01 0.35
N PRO A 69 34.77 -0.62 -0.84
CA PRO A 69 35.27 -1.99 -0.93
C PRO A 69 36.64 -2.12 -0.26
N GLY A 70 36.77 -3.10 0.65
CA GLY A 70 37.95 -3.33 1.47
C GLY A 70 37.80 -2.89 2.93
N ASP A 71 36.79 -2.08 3.27
CA ASP A 71 36.49 -1.79 4.67
C ASP A 71 36.04 -3.05 5.41
N VAL A 72 36.41 -3.15 6.70
CA VAL A 72 36.08 -4.29 7.56
C VAL A 72 35.57 -3.79 8.89
N ILE A 73 34.43 -4.32 9.33
CA ILE A 73 33.78 -4.01 10.59
C ILE A 73 33.63 -5.29 11.39
N GLU A 74 34.51 -5.46 12.38
CA GLU A 74 34.34 -6.49 13.41
C GLU A 74 33.40 -5.97 14.48
N PHE A 75 32.24 -6.62 14.65
CA PHE A 75 31.17 -6.13 15.52
C PHE A 75 30.80 -7.08 16.65
N LEU A 76 31.19 -8.36 16.57
CA LEU A 76 30.94 -9.36 17.60
C LEU A 76 32.18 -10.21 17.85
N GLN A 77 32.56 -10.30 19.11
CA GLN A 77 33.53 -11.26 19.66
C GLN A 77 32.82 -12.12 20.70
N ALA A 78 32.88 -13.44 20.59
CA ALA A 78 32.27 -14.36 21.54
C ALA A 78 33.20 -15.53 21.89
N GLY A 79 33.01 -16.16 23.06
CA GLY A 79 33.70 -17.41 23.39
C GLY A 79 33.36 -18.54 22.41
N ALA A 80 32.10 -18.61 21.99
CA ALA A 80 31.61 -19.41 20.86
C ALA A 80 30.50 -18.64 20.10
N ILE A 81 30.46 -18.75 18.78
CA ILE A 81 29.33 -18.30 17.96
C ILE A 81 28.68 -19.53 17.33
N GLU A 82 27.39 -19.69 17.61
CA GLU A 82 26.51 -20.71 17.04
C GLU A 82 25.49 -20.07 16.09
N GLN A 83 25.09 -20.82 15.06
CA GLN A 83 24.12 -20.40 14.04
C GLN A 83 24.56 -19.11 13.31
N GLN A 84 23.67 -18.49 12.53
CA GLN A 84 23.96 -17.28 11.74
C GLN A 84 22.74 -16.37 11.77
N PHE A 85 22.94 -15.06 11.60
CA PHE A 85 21.81 -14.16 11.37
C PHE A 85 21.00 -14.64 10.16
N ARG A 86 19.68 -14.68 10.31
CA ARG A 86 18.74 -15.10 9.25
C ARG A 86 18.63 -14.09 8.12
N SER A 87 18.82 -12.82 8.46
CA SER A 87 18.81 -11.71 7.52
C SER A 87 19.65 -10.56 8.04
N HIS A 88 19.95 -9.63 7.16
CA HIS A 88 20.59 -8.37 7.54
C HIS A 88 19.94 -7.22 6.79
N PHE A 89 20.08 -6.03 7.35
CA PHE A 89 19.44 -4.85 6.83
C PHE A 89 20.31 -3.62 7.11
N PHE A 90 20.38 -2.71 6.14
CA PHE A 90 21.12 -1.45 6.23
C PHE A 90 20.14 -0.30 6.13
N PRO A 91 19.47 0.12 7.23
CA PRO A 91 18.39 1.12 7.17
C PRO A 91 18.75 2.46 6.53
N THR A 92 20.05 2.73 6.35
CA THR A 92 20.61 3.97 5.84
C THR A 92 21.02 3.89 4.36
N GLY A 93 20.82 2.76 3.68
CA GLY A 93 21.33 2.52 2.34
C GLY A 93 22.80 2.10 2.32
N LEU A 94 23.16 1.21 1.38
CA LEU A 94 24.55 1.02 0.94
C LEU A 94 24.82 1.89 -0.30
N PRO A 95 26.07 2.31 -0.55
CA PRO A 95 26.48 2.76 -1.87
C PRO A 95 26.21 1.69 -2.94
N ASN A 96 25.78 2.10 -4.14
CA ASN A 96 25.41 1.18 -5.23
C ASN A 96 26.57 0.30 -5.73
N ASP A 97 27.82 0.67 -5.44
CA ASP A 97 29.04 -0.05 -5.83
C ASP A 97 29.64 -0.85 -4.65
N VAL A 98 28.89 -1.00 -3.55
CA VAL A 98 29.34 -1.67 -2.34
C VAL A 98 28.30 -2.68 -1.86
N ALA A 99 28.68 -3.96 -1.88
CA ALA A 99 27.98 -5.02 -1.19
C ALA A 99 28.68 -5.39 0.12
N VAL A 100 28.06 -6.29 0.90
CA VAL A 100 28.64 -6.76 2.16
C VAL A 100 28.74 -8.27 2.14
N ARG A 101 29.91 -8.79 2.49
CA ARG A 101 30.13 -10.19 2.82
C ARG A 101 30.17 -10.34 4.32
N PHE A 102 29.33 -11.21 4.87
CA PHE A 102 29.37 -11.56 6.28
C PHE A 102 30.33 -12.72 6.47
N GLU A 103 31.35 -12.49 7.29
CA GLU A 103 32.33 -13.51 7.64
C GLU A 103 32.17 -13.83 9.11
N GLN A 104 31.90 -15.11 9.39
CA GLN A 104 31.70 -15.61 10.74
C GLN A 104 32.62 -16.80 10.99
N SER A 105 33.39 -16.72 12.07
CA SER A 105 34.13 -17.85 12.64
C SER A 105 33.46 -18.32 13.92
N SER A 106 34.05 -19.31 14.61
CA SER A 106 33.54 -19.76 15.90
C SER A 106 33.65 -18.70 17.01
N GLN A 107 34.30 -17.56 16.79
CA GLN A 107 34.53 -16.54 17.84
C GLN A 107 34.31 -15.11 17.38
N ILE A 108 34.30 -14.84 16.08
CA ILE A 108 34.25 -13.48 15.54
C ILE A 108 33.22 -13.43 14.42
N ALA A 109 32.36 -12.40 14.43
CA ALA A 109 31.56 -12.02 13.28
C ALA A 109 31.95 -10.62 12.78
N ARG A 110 32.11 -10.49 11.47
CA ARG A 110 32.47 -9.23 10.81
C ARG A 110 31.73 -9.03 9.50
N ALA A 111 31.52 -7.77 9.15
CA ALA A 111 31.07 -7.33 7.84
C ALA A 111 32.28 -6.87 7.04
N VAL A 112 32.48 -7.45 5.85
CA VAL A 112 33.52 -7.05 4.90
C VAL A 112 32.84 -6.39 3.70
N PHE A 113 33.12 -5.12 3.47
CA PHE A 113 32.58 -4.40 2.33
C PHE A 113 33.36 -4.78 1.07
N VAL A 114 32.64 -5.13 0.02
CA VAL A 114 33.21 -5.65 -1.24
C VAL A 114 32.47 -5.04 -2.43
N ALA A 115 33.03 -5.16 -3.63
CA ALA A 115 32.26 -4.86 -4.84
C ALA A 115 31.16 -5.92 -5.03
N PRO A 116 29.95 -5.54 -5.50
CA PRO A 116 28.90 -6.49 -5.85
C PRO A 116 29.37 -7.51 -6.88
N GLN A 117 28.99 -8.77 -6.68
CA GLN A 117 29.23 -9.85 -7.63
C GLN A 117 28.11 -9.92 -8.64
N VAL A 118 28.45 -9.82 -9.92
CA VAL A 118 27.49 -9.95 -11.02
C VAL A 118 27.57 -11.33 -11.67
N GLY A 119 26.46 -11.78 -12.26
CA GLY A 119 26.45 -12.94 -13.15
C GLY A 119 26.01 -14.26 -12.53
N ASN A 120 25.55 -14.28 -11.27
CA ASN A 120 24.77 -15.42 -10.78
C ASN A 120 23.34 -15.30 -11.31
N GLN A 121 22.79 -16.37 -11.87
CA GLN A 121 21.49 -16.40 -12.51
C GLN A 121 20.76 -17.69 -12.12
N PHE A 122 19.44 -17.63 -12.06
CA PHE A 122 18.61 -18.82 -11.92
C PHE A 122 18.63 -19.63 -13.23
N VAL A 123 18.91 -20.93 -13.14
CA VAL A 123 19.09 -21.83 -14.30
C VAL A 123 18.33 -23.16 -14.19
N ALA A 124 17.54 -23.38 -13.13
CA ALA A 124 16.76 -24.61 -13.03
C ALA A 124 15.66 -24.62 -14.09
N ASP A 125 15.49 -25.75 -14.78
CA ASP A 125 14.44 -25.98 -15.79
C ASP A 125 13.13 -26.51 -15.17
N GLU A 126 13.14 -26.76 -13.87
CA GLU A 126 11.98 -27.18 -13.10
C GLU A 126 11.01 -26.01 -12.87
N SER A 127 9.73 -26.30 -12.66
CA SER A 127 8.73 -25.29 -12.27
C SER A 127 8.95 -24.73 -10.87
N PHE A 128 9.85 -25.33 -10.10
CA PHE A 128 10.05 -25.08 -8.68
C PHE A 128 11.49 -25.37 -8.30
N SER A 129 12.09 -24.52 -7.47
CA SER A 129 13.34 -24.85 -6.78
C SER A 129 13.45 -24.16 -5.42
N PHE A 130 14.25 -24.73 -4.52
CA PHE A 130 14.62 -24.09 -3.28
C PHE A 130 15.80 -23.15 -3.47
N TRP A 131 15.76 -21.99 -2.79
CA TRP A 131 16.85 -21.01 -2.83
C TRP A 131 18.22 -21.61 -2.49
N ASN A 132 18.24 -22.50 -1.49
CA ASN A 132 19.46 -23.13 -1.00
C ASN A 132 19.98 -24.30 -1.86
N ASN A 133 19.38 -24.58 -3.03
CA ASN A 133 19.86 -25.61 -3.95
C ASN A 133 20.96 -25.04 -4.87
N PRO A 134 22.24 -25.41 -4.68
CA PRO A 134 23.34 -24.87 -5.49
C PRO A 134 23.18 -25.16 -7.00
N GLN A 135 22.49 -26.24 -7.36
CA GLN A 135 22.29 -26.66 -8.75
C GLN A 135 21.32 -25.76 -9.52
N SER A 136 20.57 -24.91 -8.82
CA SER A 136 19.63 -23.97 -9.45
C SER A 136 20.26 -22.67 -9.92
N TRP A 137 21.57 -22.52 -9.69
CA TRP A 137 22.32 -21.30 -9.92
C TRP A 137 23.43 -21.51 -10.95
N SER A 138 23.61 -20.54 -11.85
CA SER A 138 24.56 -20.65 -12.98
C SER A 138 26.00 -20.89 -12.58
N GLN A 139 26.38 -20.50 -11.36
CA GLN A 139 27.72 -20.66 -10.81
C GLN A 139 27.88 -21.93 -9.97
N GLY A 140 26.80 -22.71 -9.77
CA GLY A 140 26.81 -23.88 -8.90
C GLY A 140 26.93 -23.54 -7.41
N GLU A 141 26.70 -22.28 -7.04
CA GLU A 141 26.78 -21.74 -5.69
C GLU A 141 25.52 -20.95 -5.35
N VAL A 142 25.04 -21.07 -4.12
CA VAL A 142 23.89 -20.32 -3.61
C VAL A 142 24.27 -18.84 -3.54
N PRO A 143 23.47 -17.92 -4.11
CA PRO A 143 23.73 -16.49 -4.00
C PRO A 143 23.81 -16.06 -2.54
N ASP A 144 24.82 -15.24 -2.23
CA ASP A 144 24.99 -14.61 -0.93
C ASP A 144 24.76 -13.10 -1.01
N SER A 145 24.94 -12.41 0.13
CA SER A 145 24.74 -10.97 0.28
C SER A 145 25.61 -10.08 -0.61
N THR A 146 26.57 -10.66 -1.33
CA THR A 146 27.41 -9.95 -2.29
C THR A 146 26.84 -9.97 -3.71
N ALA A 147 25.91 -10.87 -4.02
CA ALA A 147 25.42 -11.08 -5.37
C ALA A 147 24.39 -10.02 -5.80
N SER A 148 24.51 -9.49 -7.00
CA SER A 148 23.41 -8.82 -7.71
C SER A 148 22.71 -9.87 -8.59
N LEU A 149 21.50 -10.26 -8.20
CA LEU A 149 20.79 -11.41 -8.75
C LEU A 149 19.63 -10.99 -9.64
N GLN A 150 19.53 -11.67 -10.78
CA GLN A 150 18.38 -11.61 -11.67
C GLN A 150 17.66 -12.97 -11.68
N LEU A 151 16.44 -13.00 -11.14
CA LEU A 151 15.53 -14.14 -11.19
C LEU A 151 14.65 -14.01 -12.44
N ALA A 152 14.98 -14.76 -13.49
CA ALA A 152 14.22 -14.79 -14.72
C ALA A 152 13.67 -16.19 -15.01
N SER A 153 12.42 -16.28 -15.46
CA SER A 153 11.90 -17.53 -16.00
C SER A 153 12.63 -17.90 -17.31
N ILE A 154 13.18 -19.10 -17.36
CA ILE A 154 13.81 -19.69 -18.54
C ILE A 154 12.87 -20.61 -19.32
N THR A 155 11.69 -20.90 -18.77
CA THR A 155 10.69 -21.80 -19.38
C THR A 155 9.54 -21.00 -19.98
N PRO A 156 9.36 -21.03 -21.32
CA PRO A 156 8.26 -20.33 -21.99
C PRO A 156 6.89 -20.73 -21.45
N ASP A 157 6.05 -19.73 -21.16
CA ASP A 157 4.64 -19.83 -20.76
C ASP A 157 4.38 -20.62 -19.46
N ALA A 158 5.41 -21.10 -18.77
CA ALA A 158 5.30 -21.80 -17.51
C ALA A 158 5.74 -20.90 -16.35
N GLN A 159 4.99 -20.96 -15.25
CA GLN A 159 5.42 -20.35 -14.01
C GLN A 159 6.62 -21.11 -13.45
N GLN A 160 7.72 -20.40 -13.19
CA GLN A 160 8.81 -20.89 -12.38
C GLN A 160 8.79 -20.24 -11.00
N ARG A 161 9.21 -20.99 -9.98
CA ARG A 161 9.14 -20.57 -8.59
C ARG A 161 10.45 -20.88 -7.87
N VAL A 162 10.98 -19.89 -7.15
CA VAL A 162 12.09 -20.07 -6.19
C VAL A 162 11.54 -19.86 -4.79
N VAL A 163 11.77 -20.82 -3.90
CA VAL A 163 11.24 -20.80 -2.53
C VAL A 163 12.34 -20.60 -1.50
N VAL A 164 12.16 -19.59 -0.66
CA VAL A 164 12.95 -19.32 0.54
C VAL A 164 12.20 -19.93 1.72
N GLN A 165 12.77 -20.98 2.32
CA GLN A 165 12.16 -21.68 3.44
C GLN A 165 12.65 -21.16 4.78
N ALA A 166 11.82 -21.32 5.81
CA ALA A 166 12.21 -21.03 7.19
C ALA A 166 13.14 -22.12 7.73
N GLY A 167 14.14 -21.66 8.48
CA GLY A 167 14.99 -22.51 9.30
C GLY A 167 16.40 -22.67 8.73
N PRO A 168 17.39 -22.82 9.63
CA PRO A 168 18.75 -23.05 9.22
C PRO A 168 18.83 -24.46 8.62
N VAL A 169 19.02 -24.57 7.32
CA VAL A 169 19.86 -25.66 6.83
C VAL A 169 21.23 -25.34 7.41
N GLN A 170 21.66 -26.10 8.43
CA GLN A 170 22.88 -25.80 9.17
C GLN A 170 24.06 -25.62 8.19
N GLY A 171 24.63 -24.41 8.17
CA GLY A 171 25.73 -24.04 7.28
C GLY A 171 25.33 -23.50 5.90
N ALA A 172 24.04 -23.40 5.56
CA ALA A 172 23.60 -22.67 4.38
C ALA A 172 23.72 -21.15 4.63
N PRO A 173 24.16 -20.38 3.62
CA PRO A 173 24.17 -18.93 3.73
C PRO A 173 22.75 -18.38 3.92
N PRO A 174 22.60 -17.22 4.57
CA PRO A 174 21.31 -16.53 4.66
C PRO A 174 20.76 -16.26 3.26
N ALA A 175 19.43 -16.30 3.10
CA ALA A 175 18.79 -15.93 1.84
C ALA A 175 18.86 -14.42 1.66
N ALA A 176 19.99 -13.96 1.12
CA ALA A 176 20.28 -12.56 1.00
C ALA A 176 21.09 -12.26 -0.25
N VAL A 177 20.92 -11.06 -0.79
CA VAL A 177 21.62 -10.56 -1.98
C VAL A 177 21.95 -9.07 -1.81
N HIS A 178 22.77 -8.53 -2.71
CA HIS A 178 22.96 -7.09 -2.81
C HIS A 178 21.78 -6.43 -3.51
N ASP A 179 21.52 -6.82 -4.75
CA ASP A 179 20.35 -6.41 -5.53
C ASP A 179 19.54 -7.64 -5.93
N LEU A 180 18.22 -7.48 -6.00
CA LEU A 180 17.32 -8.46 -6.56
C LEU A 180 16.48 -7.85 -7.68
N ALA A 181 16.47 -8.47 -8.85
CA ALA A 181 15.45 -8.25 -9.87
C ALA A 181 14.66 -9.55 -10.12
N VAL A 182 13.34 -9.51 -10.03
CA VAL A 182 12.44 -10.62 -10.37
C VAL A 182 11.66 -10.25 -11.62
N LEU A 183 11.81 -11.02 -12.69
CA LEU A 183 11.20 -10.72 -13.99
C LEU A 183 10.70 -11.97 -14.69
N GLY A 184 9.54 -11.89 -15.32
CA GLY A 184 8.94 -13.00 -16.02
C GLY A 184 9.18 -12.97 -17.53
N ASN A 185 10.44 -12.93 -17.97
CA ASN A 185 10.82 -12.80 -19.39
C ASN A 185 10.06 -13.76 -20.33
N ASN A 186 10.19 -15.07 -20.09
CA ASN A 186 9.57 -16.10 -20.93
C ASN A 186 8.24 -16.63 -20.34
N GLY A 187 7.94 -16.30 -19.08
CA GLY A 187 6.79 -16.77 -18.32
C GLY A 187 6.87 -16.23 -16.89
N PRO A 188 5.83 -16.39 -16.06
CA PRO A 188 5.82 -15.85 -14.72
C PRO A 188 6.98 -16.36 -13.87
N MET A 189 7.68 -15.46 -13.16
CA MET A 189 8.73 -15.82 -12.21
C MET A 189 8.32 -15.42 -10.81
N VAL A 190 8.27 -16.39 -9.90
CA VAL A 190 7.85 -16.17 -8.51
C VAL A 190 9.02 -16.38 -7.56
N LEU A 191 9.30 -15.40 -6.71
CA LEU A 191 10.06 -15.60 -5.48
C LEU A 191 9.07 -15.73 -4.33
N GLU A 192 8.97 -16.92 -3.74
CA GLU A 192 8.18 -17.16 -2.54
C GLU A 192 9.07 -17.07 -1.30
N VAL A 193 8.66 -16.28 -0.33
CA VAL A 193 9.23 -16.25 1.02
C VAL A 193 8.21 -16.88 1.95
N SER A 194 8.44 -18.14 2.31
CA SER A 194 7.48 -18.96 3.07
C SER A 194 7.40 -18.54 4.55
N ASN A 195 6.49 -19.18 5.27
CA ASN A 195 6.17 -18.88 6.68
C ASN A 195 7.40 -18.91 7.59
N GLY A 196 7.73 -17.77 8.20
CA GLY A 196 8.87 -17.59 9.10
C GLY A 196 10.23 -17.51 8.39
N ALA A 197 10.23 -17.44 7.06
CA ALA A 197 11.44 -17.23 6.26
C ALA A 197 11.74 -15.73 6.14
N HIS A 198 13.02 -15.41 5.98
CA HIS A 198 13.48 -14.05 5.78
C HIS A 198 14.31 -13.98 4.51
N PHE A 199 14.01 -12.99 3.67
CA PHE A 199 14.81 -12.63 2.52
C PHE A 199 15.32 -11.20 2.68
N SER A 200 16.55 -10.93 2.27
CA SER A 200 17.08 -9.57 2.30
C SER A 200 17.82 -9.16 1.03
N ALA A 201 17.61 -7.93 0.59
CA ALA A 201 18.39 -7.29 -0.46
C ALA A 201 19.02 -6.00 0.10
N SER A 202 20.35 -5.95 0.16
CA SER A 202 21.01 -4.86 0.89
C SER A 202 20.96 -3.49 0.18
N SER A 203 20.65 -3.45 -1.11
CA SER A 203 20.52 -2.23 -1.92
C SER A 203 19.08 -2.02 -2.43
N GLN A 204 18.59 -2.90 -3.30
CA GLN A 204 17.23 -2.76 -3.82
C GLN A 204 16.62 -4.09 -4.26
N THR A 205 15.29 -4.10 -4.29
CA THR A 205 14.49 -5.14 -4.92
C THR A 205 13.62 -4.51 -6.00
N VAL A 206 13.65 -5.08 -7.20
CA VAL A 206 12.80 -4.68 -8.32
C VAL A 206 11.96 -5.89 -8.75
N ILE A 207 10.64 -5.70 -8.80
CA ILE A 207 9.70 -6.66 -9.36
C ILE A 207 9.29 -6.11 -10.72
N GLU A 208 9.85 -6.68 -11.78
CA GLU A 208 9.58 -6.27 -13.15
C GLU A 208 8.31 -6.95 -13.71
N ALA A 209 7.97 -6.67 -14.95
CA ALA A 209 6.83 -7.27 -15.64
C ALA A 209 6.83 -8.81 -15.55
N ASN A 210 5.68 -9.40 -15.21
CA ASN A 210 5.48 -10.84 -14.96
C ASN A 210 6.37 -11.43 -13.84
N GLY A 211 7.14 -10.60 -13.13
CA GLY A 211 7.79 -10.96 -11.89
C GLY A 211 6.79 -10.88 -10.74
N ARG A 212 6.93 -11.79 -9.77
CA ARG A 212 6.11 -11.81 -8.57
C ARG A 212 6.94 -12.15 -7.35
N ILE A 213 6.70 -11.43 -6.26
CA ILE A 213 7.15 -11.83 -4.93
C ILE A 213 5.93 -12.21 -4.10
N GLU A 214 5.96 -13.36 -3.44
CA GLU A 214 4.92 -13.83 -2.52
C GLU A 214 5.48 -13.92 -1.10
N LEU A 215 4.87 -13.23 -0.15
CA LEU A 215 5.22 -13.29 1.27
C LEU A 215 4.13 -14.05 2.03
N LEU A 216 4.38 -15.33 2.34
CA LEU A 216 3.41 -16.21 2.99
C LEU A 216 3.72 -16.31 4.49
N ASN A 217 3.42 -15.26 5.26
CA ASN A 217 3.96 -15.03 6.61
C ASN A 217 5.50 -15.03 6.65
N GLY A 218 6.12 -14.68 5.52
CA GLY A 218 7.56 -14.44 5.38
C GLY A 218 7.86 -12.94 5.39
N SER A 219 9.15 -12.60 5.42
CA SER A 219 9.58 -11.20 5.41
C SER A 219 10.61 -10.88 4.33
N LEU A 220 10.50 -9.68 3.77
CA LEU A 220 11.43 -9.07 2.82
C LEU A 220 12.00 -7.80 3.43
N ALA A 221 13.31 -7.74 3.65
CA ALA A 221 14.01 -6.52 4.01
C ALA A 221 14.80 -5.98 2.81
N THR A 222 14.55 -4.76 2.38
CA THR A 222 15.28 -4.15 1.25
C THR A 222 15.46 -2.66 1.44
N ASN A 223 16.48 -2.04 0.87
CA ASN A 223 16.64 -0.59 1.05
C ASN A 223 15.63 0.21 0.22
N LYS A 224 15.31 -0.28 -0.98
CA LYS A 224 14.27 0.24 -1.87
C LYS A 224 13.51 -0.91 -2.50
N LEU A 225 12.18 -0.83 -2.57
CA LEU A 225 11.36 -1.77 -3.31
C LEU A 225 10.66 -1.04 -4.46
N VAL A 226 10.82 -1.53 -5.69
CA VAL A 226 10.10 -1.02 -6.86
C VAL A 226 9.29 -2.14 -7.48
N VAL A 227 7.98 -1.95 -7.61
CA VAL A 227 7.10 -2.83 -8.37
C VAL A 227 6.74 -2.12 -9.67
N THR A 228 7.34 -2.53 -10.79
CA THR A 228 7.11 -1.89 -12.09
C THR A 228 5.71 -2.24 -12.62
N PRO A 229 5.23 -1.60 -13.72
CA PRO A 229 4.03 -2.08 -14.40
C PRO A 229 4.12 -3.59 -14.68
N ASP A 230 2.99 -4.29 -14.48
CA ASP A 230 2.83 -5.75 -14.58
C ASP A 230 3.67 -6.60 -13.60
N GLY A 231 4.41 -5.98 -12.69
CA GLY A 231 5.02 -6.64 -11.54
C GLY A 231 4.02 -6.81 -10.39
N GLN A 232 4.21 -7.84 -9.56
CA GLN A 232 3.30 -8.17 -8.47
C GLN A 232 4.01 -8.42 -7.13
N LEU A 233 3.56 -7.74 -6.08
CA LEU A 233 3.85 -8.11 -4.70
C LEU A 233 2.58 -8.64 -4.05
N ALA A 234 2.60 -9.91 -3.65
CA ALA A 234 1.52 -10.57 -2.94
C ALA A 234 1.91 -10.79 -1.48
N MET A 235 1.08 -10.33 -0.56
CA MET A 235 1.32 -10.47 0.88
C MET A 235 0.18 -11.27 1.50
N ASN A 236 0.51 -12.34 2.21
CA ASN A 236 -0.42 -13.07 3.06
C ASN A 236 0.16 -13.10 4.45
N GLN A 237 -0.20 -12.09 5.26
CA GLN A 237 0.40 -11.82 6.56
C GLN A 237 1.93 -11.60 6.49
N GLY A 238 2.43 -11.16 5.34
CA GLY A 238 3.86 -10.92 5.12
C GLY A 238 4.32 -9.58 5.71
N THR A 239 5.64 -9.43 5.84
CA THR A 239 6.25 -8.15 6.22
C THR A 239 7.23 -7.66 5.15
N VAL A 240 7.09 -6.41 4.71
CA VAL A 240 8.10 -5.71 3.92
C VAL A 240 8.73 -4.63 4.79
N GLU A 241 10.05 -4.57 4.87
CA GLU A 241 10.76 -3.46 5.49
C GLU A 241 11.62 -2.74 4.46
N THR A 242 11.41 -1.42 4.31
CA THR A 242 12.24 -0.55 3.49
C THR A 242 13.16 0.35 4.32
N GLY A 243 14.34 0.64 3.80
CA GLY A 243 15.34 1.49 4.46
C GLY A 243 15.08 2.97 4.22
N GLN A 244 16.11 3.71 3.77
CA GLN A 244 15.91 5.11 3.36
C GLN A 244 15.07 5.24 2.09
N GLY A 245 15.02 4.19 1.27
CA GLY A 245 14.18 4.14 0.10
C GLY A 245 12.72 3.95 0.47
N GLN A 246 11.85 4.52 -0.35
CA GLN A 246 10.41 4.23 -0.30
C GLN A 246 10.11 2.97 -1.11
N MET A 247 8.99 2.34 -0.79
CA MET A 247 8.36 1.35 -1.64
C MET A 247 7.54 2.08 -2.72
N GLU A 248 7.86 1.86 -3.99
CA GLU A 248 7.16 2.44 -5.14
C GLU A 248 6.39 1.34 -5.89
N VAL A 249 5.06 1.49 -6.03
CA VAL A 249 4.20 0.51 -6.70
C VAL A 249 3.56 1.12 -7.93
N ALA A 250 4.07 0.77 -9.11
CA ALA A 250 3.48 1.01 -10.42
C ALA A 250 2.73 -0.22 -11.00
N GLY A 251 3.00 -1.40 -10.44
CA GLY A 251 2.30 -2.66 -10.73
C GLY A 251 1.18 -2.94 -9.75
N GLN A 252 1.18 -4.13 -9.15
CA GLN A 252 0.17 -4.55 -8.18
C GLN A 252 0.80 -4.88 -6.83
N LEU A 253 0.23 -4.31 -5.77
CA LEU A 253 0.40 -4.76 -4.39
C LEU A 253 -0.94 -5.32 -3.96
N TYR A 254 -0.98 -6.59 -3.55
CA TYR A 254 -2.22 -7.15 -3.04
C TYR A 254 -2.05 -8.06 -1.83
N GLY A 255 -3.10 -8.11 -1.02
CA GLY A 255 -3.21 -8.97 0.15
C GLY A 255 -3.15 -8.21 1.48
N ASN A 256 -2.70 -8.87 2.54
CA ASN A 256 -2.63 -8.33 3.90
C ASN A 256 -1.24 -8.51 4.53
N GLY A 257 -0.92 -7.68 5.53
CA GLY A 257 0.37 -7.74 6.22
C GLY A 257 0.85 -6.38 6.72
N GLU A 258 2.16 -6.23 6.86
CA GLU A 258 2.80 -5.01 7.35
C GLU A 258 3.89 -4.50 6.40
N ILE A 259 3.89 -3.20 6.13
CA ILE A 259 4.96 -2.47 5.45
C ILE A 259 5.60 -1.53 6.47
N ILE A 260 6.88 -1.72 6.75
CA ILE A 260 7.69 -0.86 7.61
C ILE A 260 8.50 0.06 6.70
N GLY A 261 8.16 1.34 6.66
CA GLY A 261 8.70 2.30 5.70
C GLY A 261 7.59 3.06 4.96
N GLY A 262 7.99 3.96 4.06
CA GLY A 262 7.05 4.73 3.25
C GLY A 262 6.54 3.94 2.05
N LEU A 263 5.23 4.01 1.76
CA LEU A 263 4.60 3.42 0.58
C LEU A 263 4.09 4.52 -0.36
N GLN A 264 4.41 4.40 -1.65
CA GLN A 264 3.87 5.24 -2.70
C GLN A 264 3.24 4.40 -3.82
N ILE A 265 1.95 4.64 -4.11
CA ILE A 265 1.28 4.10 -5.30
C ILE A 265 1.46 5.09 -6.46
N VAL A 266 2.29 4.74 -7.43
CA VAL A 266 2.69 5.61 -8.55
C VAL A 266 2.12 5.13 -9.88
N GLY A 267 1.94 6.02 -10.85
CA GLY A 267 1.39 5.66 -12.15
C GLY A 267 0.04 4.95 -12.02
N ASN A 268 -0.21 3.92 -12.82
CA ASN A 268 -1.43 3.11 -12.74
C ASN A 268 -1.34 1.99 -11.69
N GLY A 269 -0.50 2.17 -10.67
CA GLY A 269 -0.32 1.19 -9.60
C GLY A 269 -1.63 0.89 -8.89
N ARG A 270 -1.81 -0.38 -8.51
CA ARG A 270 -2.99 -0.87 -7.78
C ARG A 270 -2.56 -1.41 -6.42
N LEU A 271 -3.18 -0.87 -5.36
CA LEU A 271 -3.21 -1.48 -4.04
C LEU A 271 -4.57 -2.16 -3.87
N GLU A 272 -4.58 -3.45 -3.57
CA GLU A 272 -5.77 -4.23 -3.27
C GLU A 272 -5.55 -4.93 -1.94
N VAL A 273 -6.25 -4.47 -0.90
CA VAL A 273 -6.23 -5.24 0.34
C VAL A 273 -7.02 -6.51 0.06
N ASP A 274 -6.56 -7.66 0.56
CA ASP A 274 -7.28 -8.92 0.43
C ASP A 274 -6.79 -9.86 1.54
N ALA A 275 -7.69 -10.45 2.31
CA ALA A 275 -7.33 -11.49 3.28
C ALA A 275 -7.26 -12.89 2.64
N GLY A 276 -7.50 -12.98 1.34
CA GLY A 276 -7.77 -14.18 0.58
C GLY A 276 -9.24 -14.59 0.71
N SER A 277 -9.72 -15.36 -0.27
CA SER A 277 -11.13 -15.75 -0.48
C SER A 277 -11.83 -16.56 0.64
N SER A 278 -11.24 -16.65 1.84
CA SER A 278 -11.75 -17.47 2.95
C SER A 278 -11.80 -16.74 4.29
N GLN A 279 -11.32 -15.51 4.38
CA GLN A 279 -11.37 -14.71 5.60
C GLN A 279 -11.90 -13.32 5.20
N PRO A 280 -13.09 -12.90 5.67
CA PRO A 280 -13.49 -11.52 5.50
C PRO A 280 -12.55 -10.60 6.31
N GLY A 281 -12.37 -9.36 5.85
CA GLY A 281 -11.70 -8.29 6.59
C GLY A 281 -10.17 -8.23 6.56
N GLY A 282 -9.58 -8.03 5.38
CA GLY A 282 -8.14 -7.79 5.24
C GLY A 282 -7.66 -6.48 5.86
N GLN A 283 -6.44 -6.49 6.43
CA GLN A 283 -5.76 -5.26 6.87
C GLN A 283 -4.36 -5.19 6.29
N LEU A 284 -4.04 -4.06 5.66
CA LEU A 284 -2.66 -3.67 5.36
C LEU A 284 -2.23 -2.58 6.34
N LEU A 285 -1.21 -2.88 7.16
CA LEU A 285 -0.59 -1.90 8.05
C LEU A 285 0.63 -1.27 7.36
N ILE A 286 0.73 0.05 7.39
CA ILE A 286 1.84 0.84 6.87
C ILE A 286 2.44 1.62 8.04
N SER A 287 3.54 1.12 8.57
CA SER A 287 4.36 1.74 9.61
C SER A 287 5.28 2.82 9.00
N GLY A 288 4.67 3.88 8.46
CA GLY A 288 5.32 4.98 7.76
C GLY A 288 4.32 5.94 7.10
N ASN A 289 4.77 6.73 6.14
CA ASN A 289 3.91 7.61 5.35
C ASN A 289 3.34 6.88 4.13
N PHE A 290 2.15 7.27 3.70
CA PHE A 290 1.48 6.78 2.50
C PHE A 290 1.23 7.91 1.51
N ALA A 291 1.45 7.65 0.22
CA ALA A 291 1.05 8.58 -0.83
C ALA A 291 0.50 7.86 -2.05
N GLN A 292 -0.65 8.33 -2.55
CA GLN A 292 -1.25 7.88 -3.79
C GLN A 292 -1.09 8.94 -4.87
N SER A 293 -0.70 8.52 -6.08
CA SER A 293 -0.63 9.40 -7.24
C SER A 293 -2.00 9.59 -7.91
N PRO A 294 -2.17 10.64 -8.75
CA PRO A 294 -3.41 10.92 -9.50
C PRO A 294 -4.01 9.76 -10.31
N THR A 295 -3.20 8.78 -10.68
CA THR A 295 -3.60 7.61 -11.50
C THR A 295 -3.55 6.31 -10.70
N GLY A 296 -3.09 6.36 -9.45
CA GLY A 296 -3.03 5.20 -8.57
C GLY A 296 -4.41 4.79 -8.12
N ARG A 297 -4.58 3.51 -7.78
CA ARG A 297 -5.86 2.95 -7.36
C ARG A 297 -5.73 2.19 -6.05
N ILE A 298 -6.66 2.41 -5.12
CA ILE A 298 -6.91 1.56 -3.96
C ILE A 298 -8.18 0.77 -4.23
N VAL A 299 -8.18 -0.52 -3.92
CA VAL A 299 -9.35 -1.40 -3.96
C VAL A 299 -9.57 -1.95 -2.56
N VAL A 300 -10.81 -1.84 -2.08
CA VAL A 300 -11.26 -2.41 -0.81
C VAL A 300 -12.59 -3.14 -1.02
N ASP A 301 -12.73 -4.30 -0.39
CA ASP A 301 -13.97 -5.07 -0.26
C ASP A 301 -14.63 -4.79 1.10
N VAL A 302 -15.95 -4.68 1.09
CA VAL A 302 -16.78 -4.46 2.27
C VAL A 302 -17.94 -5.44 2.21
N ASP A 303 -17.84 -6.50 2.99
CA ASP A 303 -18.90 -7.51 3.08
C ASP A 303 -19.99 -7.06 4.08
N SER A 304 -19.60 -6.38 5.15
CA SER A 304 -20.55 -5.85 6.15
C SER A 304 -19.96 -4.72 6.99
N ALA A 305 -20.82 -4.04 7.78
CA ALA A 305 -20.40 -3.01 8.73
C ALA A 305 -19.74 -3.56 10.01
N ASN A 306 -19.71 -4.88 10.21
CA ASN A 306 -19.09 -5.48 11.40
C ASN A 306 -17.56 -5.38 11.32
N ALA A 307 -16.94 -5.15 12.47
CA ALA A 307 -15.48 -5.12 12.57
C ALA A 307 -14.87 -6.45 12.09
N GLY A 308 -13.95 -6.37 11.13
CA GLY A 308 -13.32 -7.55 10.53
C GLY A 308 -14.11 -8.17 9.38
N GLU A 309 -15.16 -7.51 8.88
CA GLU A 309 -15.89 -7.90 7.66
C GLU A 309 -15.69 -6.89 6.52
N PHE A 310 -14.64 -6.08 6.61
CA PHE A 310 -14.26 -5.11 5.58
C PHE A 310 -12.75 -4.91 5.57
N GLU A 311 -12.25 -4.53 4.40
CA GLU A 311 -10.84 -4.29 4.17
C GLU A 311 -10.41 -2.89 4.57
N ARG A 312 -9.18 -2.78 5.08
CA ARG A 312 -8.65 -1.51 5.59
C ARG A 312 -7.17 -1.30 5.32
N VAL A 313 -6.84 -0.05 5.03
CA VAL A 313 -5.46 0.47 5.02
C VAL A 313 -5.24 1.29 6.28
N VAL A 314 -4.22 0.94 7.05
CA VAL A 314 -3.88 1.61 8.31
C VAL A 314 -2.50 2.21 8.19
N VAL A 315 -2.39 3.53 8.30
CA VAL A 315 -1.15 4.28 8.13
C VAL A 315 -0.74 4.86 9.48
N SER A 316 0.44 4.53 9.97
CA SER A 316 0.91 5.06 11.26
C SER A 316 1.42 6.50 11.17
N GLY A 317 1.67 7.01 9.96
CA GLY A 317 2.15 8.36 9.69
C GLY A 317 1.17 9.18 8.85
N GLU A 318 1.71 10.04 8.00
CA GLU A 318 0.92 10.92 7.13
C GLU A 318 0.45 10.18 5.88
N ALA A 319 -0.81 10.38 5.48
CA ALA A 319 -1.36 9.86 4.24
C ALA A 319 -1.80 10.98 3.30
N VAL A 320 -1.47 10.80 2.01
CA VAL A 320 -1.88 11.65 0.90
C VAL A 320 -2.75 10.81 -0.03
N LEU A 321 -4.04 11.13 -0.07
CA LEU A 321 -5.02 10.53 -0.96
C LEU A 321 -5.14 11.36 -2.24
N ASP A 322 -5.17 10.68 -3.38
CA ASP A 322 -5.45 11.22 -4.72
C ASP A 322 -6.00 10.03 -5.53
N GLY A 323 -6.09 10.14 -6.84
CA GLY A 323 -6.41 9.02 -7.72
C GLY A 323 -7.75 8.36 -7.38
N MET A 324 -7.81 7.04 -7.50
CA MET A 324 -9.06 6.28 -7.41
C MET A 324 -9.16 5.46 -6.12
N LEU A 325 -10.28 5.58 -5.41
CA LEU A 325 -10.77 4.54 -4.50
C LEU A 325 -11.79 3.69 -5.26
N GLN A 326 -11.64 2.37 -5.27
CA GLN A 326 -12.69 1.46 -5.68
C GLN A 326 -13.16 0.66 -4.48
N VAL A 327 -14.47 0.70 -4.25
CA VAL A 327 -15.14 -0.06 -3.20
C VAL A 327 -15.94 -1.17 -3.86
N ASP A 328 -15.71 -2.40 -3.45
CA ASP A 328 -16.61 -3.52 -3.74
C ASP A 328 -17.62 -3.65 -2.59
N LEU A 329 -18.90 -3.51 -2.90
CA LEU A 329 -20.03 -3.69 -1.97
C LEU A 329 -20.91 -4.87 -2.41
N SER A 330 -20.42 -5.74 -3.30
CA SER A 330 -21.25 -6.78 -3.93
C SER A 330 -21.80 -7.81 -2.94
N ASN A 331 -21.15 -7.97 -1.78
CA ASN A 331 -21.60 -8.84 -0.69
C ASN A 331 -22.30 -8.09 0.44
N PHE A 332 -22.46 -6.77 0.35
CA PHE A 332 -23.03 -5.94 1.41
C PHE A 332 -24.56 -5.94 1.37
N ASP A 333 -25.20 -6.53 2.38
CA ASP A 333 -26.66 -6.76 2.38
C ASP A 333 -27.50 -5.47 2.51
N SER A 334 -27.11 -4.55 3.39
CA SER A 334 -27.84 -3.29 3.62
C SER A 334 -27.04 -2.32 4.48
N PHE A 335 -27.13 -1.02 4.18
CA PHE A 335 -26.43 0.04 4.92
C PHE A 335 -27.46 0.88 5.69
N ASP A 336 -27.26 1.05 6.99
CA ASP A 336 -28.09 1.97 7.78
C ASP A 336 -27.52 3.39 7.68
N VAL A 337 -28.38 4.40 7.59
CA VAL A 337 -27.97 5.82 7.60
C VAL A 337 -27.11 6.11 8.85
N GLY A 338 -25.99 6.79 8.65
CA GLY A 338 -25.01 7.10 9.70
C GLY A 338 -24.06 5.96 10.07
N THR A 339 -24.23 4.76 9.50
CA THR A 339 -23.18 3.73 9.59
C THR A 339 -21.90 4.27 8.95
N SER A 340 -20.74 3.95 9.53
CA SER A 340 -19.45 4.45 9.06
C SER A 340 -18.42 3.32 9.09
N ILE A 341 -17.71 3.14 7.98
CA ILE A 341 -16.72 2.10 7.76
C ILE A 341 -15.42 2.76 7.33
N GLU A 342 -14.44 2.82 8.24
CA GLU A 342 -13.13 3.42 7.96
C GLU A 342 -12.27 2.50 7.10
N VAL A 343 -12.20 2.78 5.81
CA VAL A 343 -11.39 2.03 4.83
C VAL A 343 -9.94 2.50 4.78
N VAL A 344 -9.69 3.76 5.13
CA VAL A 344 -8.33 4.29 5.34
C VAL A 344 -8.28 5.05 6.66
N THR A 345 -7.29 4.73 7.48
CA THR A 345 -6.97 5.45 8.72
C THR A 345 -5.50 5.89 8.70
N ALA A 346 -5.21 7.06 9.24
CA ALA A 346 -3.88 7.64 9.29
C ALA A 346 -3.65 8.45 10.58
N GLU A 347 -2.39 8.70 10.95
CA GLU A 347 -2.06 9.70 11.98
C GLU A 347 -2.47 11.11 11.52
N ARG A 348 -2.37 11.37 10.22
CA ARG A 348 -2.86 12.60 9.60
C ARG A 348 -3.16 12.39 8.12
N LEU A 349 -4.38 12.71 7.70
CA LEU A 349 -4.69 13.01 6.30
C LEU A 349 -4.32 14.47 6.03
N LEU A 350 -3.53 14.73 5.00
CA LEU A 350 -3.16 16.11 4.66
C LEU A 350 -4.39 16.88 4.19
N ALA A 351 -4.51 18.15 4.59
CA ALA A 351 -5.62 19.00 4.19
C ALA A 351 -5.67 19.14 2.66
N GLY A 352 -6.87 19.03 2.09
CA GLY A 352 -7.07 19.02 0.63
C GLY A 352 -6.67 17.71 -0.05
N THR A 353 -6.46 16.62 0.72
CA THR A 353 -6.27 15.28 0.14
C THR A 353 -7.55 14.48 0.24
N HIS A 354 -8.07 14.11 -0.92
CA HIS A 354 -9.27 13.30 -1.10
C HIS A 354 -9.02 12.37 -2.29
N PHE A 355 -9.73 11.26 -2.36
CA PHE A 355 -9.75 10.50 -3.61
C PHE A 355 -10.35 11.37 -4.71
N ARG A 356 -9.70 11.41 -5.87
CA ARG A 356 -10.17 12.18 -7.03
C ARG A 356 -11.36 11.51 -7.70
N THR A 357 -11.38 10.19 -7.67
CA THR A 357 -12.45 9.39 -8.24
C THR A 357 -12.79 8.28 -7.27
N ILE A 358 -14.07 8.02 -7.10
CA ILE A 358 -14.53 6.92 -6.26
C ILE A 358 -15.43 6.05 -7.14
N VAL A 359 -15.09 4.77 -7.24
CA VAL A 359 -15.84 3.77 -8.01
C VAL A 359 -16.51 2.82 -7.01
N GLY A 360 -17.79 2.55 -7.20
CA GLY A 360 -18.62 1.82 -6.24
C GLY A 360 -19.52 2.74 -5.40
N GLN A 361 -19.52 4.05 -5.66
CA GLN A 361 -20.49 4.99 -5.07
C GLN A 361 -21.89 4.79 -5.65
N GLY A 362 -22.88 4.97 -4.79
CA GLY A 362 -24.30 4.97 -5.15
C GLY A 362 -24.83 3.67 -5.72
N ILE A 363 -24.27 2.53 -5.28
CA ILE A 363 -25.04 1.29 -5.31
C ILE A 363 -26.19 1.53 -4.33
N PRO A 364 -27.46 1.46 -4.75
CA PRO A 364 -28.57 1.56 -3.81
C PRO A 364 -28.45 0.40 -2.82
N LEU A 365 -28.18 0.69 -1.55
CA LEU A 365 -28.00 -0.32 -0.50
C LEU A 365 -29.32 -0.65 0.22
N GLY A 366 -30.42 -0.33 -0.45
CA GLY A 366 -31.78 -0.32 0.07
C GLY A 366 -32.55 0.87 -0.50
N LYS A 367 -33.86 0.94 -0.22
CA LYS A 367 -34.66 2.13 -0.58
C LYS A 367 -34.24 3.30 0.31
N GLY A 368 -33.84 4.41 -0.30
CA GLY A 368 -33.55 5.66 0.39
C GLY A 368 -32.18 5.76 1.02
N VAL A 369 -31.25 4.83 0.72
CA VAL A 369 -29.88 4.90 1.24
C VAL A 369 -28.85 4.70 0.15
N TYR A 370 -27.83 5.55 0.14
CA TYR A 370 -26.64 5.41 -0.68
C TYR A 370 -25.36 5.46 0.16
N ALA A 371 -24.26 4.96 -0.40
CA ALA A 371 -22.94 5.06 0.21
C ALA A 371 -22.14 6.24 -0.39
N GLY A 372 -21.69 7.15 0.47
CA GLY A 372 -20.76 8.24 0.19
C GLY A 372 -19.42 8.01 0.89
N VAL A 373 -18.40 8.79 0.54
CA VAL A 373 -17.13 8.81 1.28
C VAL A 373 -17.02 10.12 2.03
N GLN A 374 -16.85 10.03 3.35
CA GLN A 374 -16.59 11.15 4.22
C GLN A 374 -15.13 11.16 4.68
N TYR A 375 -14.60 12.36 4.86
CA TYR A 375 -13.19 12.57 5.22
C TYR A 375 -13.10 13.33 6.54
N THR A 376 -12.21 12.86 7.41
CA THR A 376 -11.74 13.60 8.58
C THR A 376 -10.26 13.94 8.42
N SER A 377 -9.65 14.61 9.40
CA SER A 377 -8.19 14.77 9.41
C SER A 377 -7.41 13.46 9.67
N TYR A 378 -8.10 12.35 9.91
CA TYR A 378 -7.50 11.07 10.33
C TYR A 378 -8.01 9.86 9.53
N SER A 379 -9.12 9.98 8.81
CA SER A 379 -9.72 8.83 8.12
C SER A 379 -10.51 9.22 6.87
N ALA A 380 -10.58 8.27 5.94
CA ALA A 380 -11.56 8.24 4.87
C ALA A 380 -12.48 7.05 5.13
N ALA A 381 -13.78 7.33 5.27
CA ALA A 381 -14.77 6.35 5.66
C ALA A 381 -15.89 6.28 4.62
N ILE A 382 -16.39 5.07 4.38
CA ILE A 382 -17.64 4.86 3.64
C ILE A 382 -18.78 5.06 4.63
N VAL A 383 -19.72 5.92 4.28
CA VAL A 383 -20.80 6.36 5.15
C VAL A 383 -22.13 6.26 4.42
N GLY A 384 -23.16 5.83 5.14
CA GLY A 384 -24.50 5.64 4.62
C GLY A 384 -25.30 6.91 4.78
N HIS A 385 -25.84 7.42 3.68
CA HIS A 385 -26.59 8.66 3.62
C HIS A 385 -27.99 8.40 3.11
N SER A 386 -28.93 9.27 3.49
CA SER A 386 -30.28 9.18 2.95
C SER A 386 -30.34 9.84 1.58
N VAL A 387 -31.11 9.29 0.64
CA VAL A 387 -31.40 10.03 -0.59
C VAL A 387 -32.20 11.30 -0.25
N GLY A 388 -31.86 12.43 -0.88
CA GLY A 388 -32.38 13.77 -0.56
C GLY A 388 -31.52 14.56 0.44
N ASP A 389 -30.63 13.91 1.20
CA ASP A 389 -29.55 14.55 1.95
C ASP A 389 -28.40 14.79 0.97
N MET A 390 -28.43 15.97 0.35
CA MET A 390 -27.60 16.35 -0.79
C MET A 390 -26.22 16.82 -0.38
N ASP A 391 -26.06 17.24 0.88
CA ASP A 391 -24.81 17.71 1.43
C ASP A 391 -24.11 16.67 2.35
N GLY A 392 -24.88 15.70 2.84
CA GLY A 392 -24.40 14.56 3.60
C GLY A 392 -24.22 14.82 5.09
N ASP A 393 -24.88 15.82 5.66
CA ASP A 393 -24.79 16.18 7.07
C ASP A 393 -25.80 15.45 7.99
N PHE A 394 -26.61 14.58 7.39
CA PHE A 394 -27.65 13.74 8.01
C PHE A 394 -28.93 14.48 8.43
N ASP A 395 -29.23 15.63 7.86
CA ASP A 395 -30.57 16.20 7.93
C ASP A 395 -31.20 16.49 6.55
N TYR A 396 -32.19 17.37 6.52
CA TYR A 396 -33.04 17.66 5.35
C TYR A 396 -33.47 19.12 5.46
N ASP A 397 -32.59 20.04 5.05
CA ASP A 397 -32.76 21.47 5.31
C ASP A 397 -32.64 22.39 4.07
N GLU A 398 -32.41 23.69 4.28
CA GLU A 398 -32.35 24.69 3.22
C GLU A 398 -31.13 24.50 2.30
N ASP A 399 -30.01 23.98 2.80
CA ASP A 399 -28.81 23.75 1.96
C ASP A 399 -28.96 22.53 1.04
N ASP A 400 -29.65 21.47 1.48
CA ASP A 400 -30.02 20.34 0.62
C ASP A 400 -30.84 20.78 -0.57
N VAL A 401 -31.80 21.68 -0.35
CA VAL A 401 -32.65 22.25 -1.40
C VAL A 401 -31.83 23.05 -2.40
N ASP A 402 -30.88 23.85 -1.92
CA ASP A 402 -30.01 24.65 -2.78
C ASP A 402 -29.09 23.76 -3.62
N LEU A 403 -28.60 22.66 -3.05
CA LEU A 403 -27.78 21.67 -3.75
C LEU A 403 -28.58 20.79 -4.71
N PHE A 404 -29.79 20.39 -4.36
CA PHE A 404 -30.74 19.71 -5.23
C PHE A 404 -31.05 20.57 -6.46
N ALA A 405 -31.35 21.85 -6.23
CA ALA A 405 -31.55 22.84 -7.29
C ALA A 405 -30.30 23.05 -8.16
N LEU A 406 -29.11 23.05 -7.55
CA LEU A 406 -27.84 23.10 -8.28
C LEU A 406 -27.67 21.86 -9.15
N ALA A 407 -27.89 20.67 -8.60
CA ALA A 407 -27.74 19.39 -9.27
C ALA A 407 -28.67 19.23 -10.49
N LEU A 408 -29.92 19.70 -10.37
CA LEU A 408 -30.87 19.76 -11.49
C LEU A 408 -30.42 20.70 -12.62
N ARG A 409 -29.77 21.81 -12.26
CA ARG A 409 -29.36 22.85 -13.22
C ARG A 409 -28.01 22.56 -13.87
N ASP A 410 -27.07 22.07 -13.07
CA ASP A 410 -25.65 21.92 -13.39
C ASP A 410 -25.05 20.76 -12.56
N ARG A 411 -25.25 19.55 -13.08
CA ARG A 411 -24.79 18.30 -12.45
C ARG A 411 -23.28 18.27 -12.21
N GLU A 412 -22.49 18.76 -13.17
CA GLU A 412 -21.04 18.82 -13.04
C GLU A 412 -20.61 19.79 -11.92
N ALA A 413 -21.30 20.94 -11.79
CA ALA A 413 -21.02 21.86 -10.68
C ALA A 413 -21.34 21.25 -9.31
N TYR A 414 -22.45 20.51 -9.19
CA TYR A 414 -22.77 19.76 -7.96
C TYR A 414 -21.68 18.74 -7.63
N GLU A 415 -21.29 17.89 -8.58
CA GLU A 415 -20.28 16.85 -8.37
C GLU A 415 -18.87 17.39 -8.04
N LEU A 416 -18.59 18.65 -8.43
CA LEU A 416 -17.35 19.37 -8.13
C LEU A 416 -17.43 20.25 -6.87
N THR A 417 -18.59 20.33 -6.21
CA THR A 417 -18.75 21.17 -5.02
C THR A 417 -18.05 20.53 -3.83
N GLU A 418 -16.95 21.16 -3.37
CA GLU A 418 -16.37 20.84 -2.06
C GLU A 418 -17.29 21.41 -0.96
N LEU A 419 -18.04 20.53 -0.30
CA LEU A 419 -18.96 20.91 0.75
C LEU A 419 -18.19 21.30 2.03
N SER A 420 -18.53 22.46 2.59
CA SER A 420 -17.91 22.95 3.81
C SER A 420 -18.27 22.06 4.99
N GLY A 421 -17.29 21.44 5.64
CA GLY A 421 -17.53 20.57 6.80
C GLY A 421 -17.16 19.10 6.60
N GLY A 422 -16.64 18.75 5.42
CA GLY A 422 -16.30 17.35 5.10
C GLY A 422 -17.49 16.55 4.57
N GLY A 423 -18.44 17.25 3.95
CA GLY A 423 -19.58 16.65 3.24
C GLY A 423 -19.13 15.74 2.09
N ILE A 424 -20.11 15.12 1.44
CA ILE A 424 -19.87 14.04 0.49
C ILE A 424 -19.22 14.59 -0.78
N ILE A 425 -18.05 14.06 -1.14
CA ILE A 425 -17.35 14.44 -2.37
C ILE A 425 -17.55 13.36 -3.43
N GLY A 426 -17.93 13.79 -4.64
CA GLY A 426 -17.86 12.98 -5.86
C GLY A 426 -19.01 12.00 -6.10
N VAL A 427 -20.10 12.07 -5.34
CA VAL A 427 -21.30 11.25 -5.60
C VAL A 427 -22.15 11.91 -6.69
N SER A 428 -22.67 11.09 -7.61
CA SER A 428 -23.54 11.55 -8.70
C SER A 428 -24.82 12.18 -8.14
N ALA A 429 -25.25 13.26 -8.77
CA ALA A 429 -26.56 13.86 -8.53
C ALA A 429 -27.72 12.86 -8.76
N ASP A 430 -27.57 11.96 -9.73
CA ASP A 430 -28.56 10.91 -10.05
C ASP A 430 -28.70 9.86 -8.92
N ILE A 431 -27.87 9.94 -7.89
CA ILE A 431 -27.91 9.05 -6.73
C ILE A 431 -28.38 9.83 -5.51
N THR A 432 -27.80 11.01 -5.26
CA THR A 432 -28.16 11.80 -4.08
C THR A 432 -29.54 12.42 -4.19
N GLY A 433 -30.00 12.72 -5.41
CA GLY A 433 -31.28 13.38 -5.67
C GLY A 433 -32.41 12.49 -6.22
N ASP A 434 -32.17 11.20 -6.49
CA ASP A 434 -33.17 10.22 -7.01
C ASP A 434 -34.17 9.79 -5.92
N THR A 435 -34.96 10.75 -5.46
CA THR A 435 -35.87 10.61 -4.31
C THR A 435 -37.06 9.68 -4.58
N ASP A 436 -37.40 9.43 -5.84
CA ASP A 436 -38.47 8.51 -6.24
C ASP A 436 -37.98 7.09 -6.63
N TYR A 437 -36.67 6.90 -6.74
CA TYR A 437 -35.93 5.65 -7.00
C TYR A 437 -36.05 5.09 -8.41
N ASP A 438 -36.10 5.94 -9.42
CA ASP A 438 -36.14 5.55 -10.83
C ASP A 438 -34.78 5.60 -11.57
N SER A 439 -33.72 5.94 -10.83
CA SER A 439 -32.29 5.95 -11.23
C SER A 439 -31.82 7.17 -12.03
N ASP A 440 -32.55 8.27 -11.98
CA ASP A 440 -32.06 9.58 -12.38
C ASP A 440 -32.51 10.69 -11.43
N LEU A 441 -31.83 11.85 -11.51
CA LEU A 441 -32.33 13.08 -10.90
C LEU A 441 -32.98 13.95 -11.98
N ASP A 442 -34.29 14.14 -11.89
CA ASP A 442 -35.05 15.04 -12.76
C ASP A 442 -36.20 15.79 -12.04
N PHE A 443 -37.25 16.19 -12.77
CA PHE A 443 -38.31 17.03 -12.20
C PHE A 443 -39.34 16.23 -11.40
N ASP A 444 -39.38 14.91 -11.54
CA ASP A 444 -40.27 13.98 -10.84
C ASP A 444 -39.96 13.97 -9.35
N ASP A 445 -38.67 14.01 -9.04
CA ASP A 445 -38.08 13.98 -7.70
C ASP A 445 -38.49 15.16 -6.81
N ILE A 446 -38.97 16.27 -7.39
CA ILE A 446 -39.25 17.49 -6.63
C ILE A 446 -40.31 17.25 -5.54
N ASP A 447 -41.38 16.54 -5.86
CA ASP A 447 -42.48 16.32 -4.91
C ASP A 447 -42.04 15.38 -3.77
N ASP A 448 -41.21 14.39 -4.08
CA ASP A 448 -40.66 13.45 -3.10
C ASP A 448 -39.60 14.11 -2.22
N MET A 449 -38.70 14.92 -2.78
CA MET A 449 -37.77 15.77 -2.02
C MET A 449 -38.51 16.70 -1.05
N ILE A 450 -39.56 17.41 -1.52
CA ILE A 450 -40.38 18.27 -0.64
C ILE A 450 -41.02 17.49 0.51
N SER A 451 -41.32 16.20 0.32
CA SER A 451 -41.91 15.35 1.35
C SER A 451 -40.95 14.99 2.49
N LEU A 452 -39.64 15.06 2.24
CA LEU A 452 -38.58 14.81 3.23
C LEU A 452 -38.33 16.03 4.14
N LEU A 453 -38.60 17.24 3.63
CA LEU A 453 -38.29 18.50 4.31
C LEU A 453 -39.24 18.82 5.47
N SER A 454 -38.71 19.49 6.49
CA SER A 454 -39.55 20.08 7.54
C SER A 454 -40.47 21.19 6.97
N PRO A 455 -41.66 21.47 7.55
CA PRO A 455 -42.61 22.42 6.95
C PRO A 455 -42.06 23.83 6.64
N PRO A 456 -41.20 24.45 7.49
CA PRO A 456 -40.57 25.72 7.14
C PRO A 456 -39.66 25.62 5.91
N VAL A 457 -38.88 24.54 5.83
CA VAL A 457 -37.93 24.29 4.73
C VAL A 457 -38.67 23.93 3.44
N ALA A 458 -39.76 23.15 3.51
CA ALA A 458 -40.61 22.87 2.35
C ALA A 458 -41.17 24.14 1.70
N ALA A 459 -41.52 25.16 2.51
CA ALA A 459 -41.99 26.45 1.99
C ALA A 459 -40.85 27.27 1.34
N TYR A 460 -39.61 27.12 1.82
CA TYR A 460 -38.41 27.66 1.19
C TYR A 460 -38.15 26.96 -0.15
N ALA A 461 -38.14 25.62 -0.17
CA ALA A 461 -37.97 24.81 -1.37
C ALA A 461 -38.94 25.17 -2.48
N GLN A 462 -40.22 25.34 -2.16
CA GLN A 462 -41.20 25.79 -3.15
C GLN A 462 -40.83 27.15 -3.77
N GLN A 463 -40.24 28.08 -3.02
CA GLN A 463 -39.82 29.37 -3.56
C GLN A 463 -38.58 29.24 -4.44
N VAL A 464 -37.57 28.46 -4.01
CA VAL A 464 -36.33 28.24 -4.77
C VAL A 464 -36.62 27.52 -6.08
N LEU A 465 -37.39 26.43 -6.03
CA LEU A 465 -37.71 25.60 -7.19
C LEU A 465 -38.60 26.34 -8.21
N LEU A 466 -39.52 27.21 -7.76
CA LEU A 466 -40.25 28.11 -8.67
C LEU A 466 -39.32 29.12 -9.39
N GLY A 467 -38.15 29.41 -8.82
CA GLY A 467 -37.11 30.24 -9.40
C GLY A 467 -36.28 29.54 -10.48
N ILE A 468 -36.26 28.20 -10.50
CA ILE A 468 -35.67 27.39 -11.58
C ILE A 468 -36.64 27.41 -12.76
N THR A 469 -36.72 28.56 -13.44
CA THR A 469 -37.52 28.64 -14.66
C THR A 469 -36.80 27.83 -15.74
N VAL A 470 -37.29 26.63 -16.05
CA VAL A 470 -36.97 25.98 -17.32
C VAL A 470 -37.40 26.96 -18.41
N PRO A 471 -36.50 27.44 -19.28
CA PRO A 471 -36.91 28.28 -20.39
C PRO A 471 -37.82 27.42 -21.26
N GLU A 472 -39.14 27.54 -21.09
CA GLU A 472 -40.06 26.95 -22.03
C GLU A 472 -39.65 27.50 -23.40
N PRO A 473 -39.37 26.64 -24.39
CA PRO A 473 -39.09 27.13 -25.73
C PRO A 473 -40.28 28.00 -26.10
N ALA A 474 -40.04 29.31 -26.26
CA ALA A 474 -41.11 30.28 -26.45
C ALA A 474 -42.09 29.68 -27.45
N ALA A 475 -43.39 29.63 -27.15
CA ALA A 475 -44.37 28.87 -27.94
C ALA A 475 -44.27 29.13 -29.46
N ILE A 476 -43.74 30.30 -29.85
CA ILE A 476 -43.29 30.66 -31.19
C ILE A 476 -42.29 29.66 -31.83
N TRP A 477 -41.28 29.18 -31.12
CA TRP A 477 -40.30 28.21 -31.61
C TRP A 477 -40.92 26.82 -31.81
N LEU A 478 -41.77 26.37 -30.90
CA LEU A 478 -42.54 25.14 -31.07
C LEU A 478 -43.51 25.25 -32.26
N LEU A 479 -44.15 26.41 -32.45
CA LEU A 479 -45.00 26.68 -33.62
C LEU A 479 -44.20 26.74 -34.93
N VAL A 480 -43.00 27.34 -34.93
CA VAL A 480 -42.14 27.42 -36.11
C VAL A 480 -41.60 26.04 -36.48
N LEU A 481 -41.08 25.28 -35.52
CA LEU A 481 -40.56 23.93 -35.76
C LEU A 481 -41.68 22.94 -36.13
N GLY A 482 -42.81 22.98 -35.42
CA GLY A 482 -43.99 22.19 -35.75
C GLY A 482 -44.58 22.56 -37.12
N GLY A 483 -44.62 23.86 -37.45
CA GLY A 483 -45.06 24.37 -38.74
C GLY A 483 -44.13 23.95 -39.89
N LEU A 484 -42.81 24.01 -39.70
CA LEU A 484 -41.83 23.54 -40.67
C LEU A 484 -41.90 22.02 -40.87
N GLY A 485 -42.09 21.24 -39.80
CA GLY A 485 -42.30 19.79 -39.89
C GLY A 485 -43.57 19.41 -40.66
N LEU A 486 -44.69 20.10 -40.40
CA LEU A 486 -45.94 19.92 -41.13
C LEU A 486 -45.82 20.32 -42.61
N ALA A 487 -45.16 21.45 -42.90
CA ALA A 487 -44.91 21.90 -44.26
C ALA A 487 -43.99 20.93 -45.04
N TRP A 488 -43.06 20.27 -44.36
CA TRP A 488 -42.18 19.27 -44.97
C TRP A 488 -42.92 17.97 -45.29
N LYS A 489 -43.84 17.54 -44.41
CA LYS A 489 -44.70 16.37 -44.64
C LYS A 489 -45.67 16.55 -45.82
N TRP A 490 -46.06 17.78 -46.13
CA TRP A 490 -46.95 18.09 -47.26
C TRP A 490 -46.25 18.18 -48.62
N LYS A 491 -44.90 18.17 -48.64
CA LYS A 491 -44.10 18.20 -49.89
C LYS A 491 -43.58 16.83 -50.33
N ARG A 492 -43.88 15.77 -49.57
CA ARG A 492 -43.77 14.36 -50.01
C ARG A 492 -45.16 13.83 -50.28
#